data_AF-A0A7X7ZKH2-F1
#
_entry.id   AF-A0A7X7ZKH2-F1
#
_cell.length_a   1.000
_cell.length_b   1.000
_cell.length_c   1.000
_cell.angle_alpha   90.00
_cell.angle_beta   90.00
_cell.angle_gamma   90.00
#
_symmetry.space_group_name_H-M   'P 1'
#
loop_
_entity.id
_entity.type
_entity.pdbx_description
1 polymer ?
#
loop_
_entity_poly.entity_id
_entity_poly.type
_entity_poly.pdbx_seq_one_letter_code
_entity_poly.pdbx_strand_id
1 'polypeptide(L)'
;ASNLTYVEAVMTQRKHDFIAVNVNALHYFGGVPRAIVPDCLKSGVSKGDKYEPEINPEYFDFARHYGTTILPARPHKPRDKAMVEGAVKIVYTWIYARLRDRIFYSLEELNRAIREELAHYNGRKMQRYGQSRRELFEEIEKTALQGLPAERYEIREYKQLKAQFNYHVYLSVDKHYYSVPYRFRGKQIDVLFTASAVELYHNNARIAFHKRDRTKYGYTTVQEHMPPNHRWRDDWNAEKLIGWAESIADEVKTVVEAVLASRQHPEQGYKTCLGILNLAKSYGNVRLANACRRAIEYERYSYRMIKNILQNNMDMRIEEPTLFDRAVPLHENIRGRDYYTQEEA
;
A
#
# COMPACT_ATOMS: atom_id res chain seq x y z
N ALA A 1 21.05 -10.62 36.37
CA ALA A 1 20.14 -10.72 35.23
C ALA A 1 20.67 -11.75 34.25
N SER A 2 19.82 -12.63 33.75
CA SER A 2 20.14 -13.73 32.84
C SER A 2 20.68 -13.27 31.49
N ASN A 3 20.36 -12.03 31.09
CA ASN A 3 20.60 -11.48 29.75
C ASN A 3 20.01 -12.34 28.64
N LEU A 4 18.94 -13.11 28.94
CA LEU A 4 18.22 -13.85 27.92
C LEU A 4 17.69 -12.88 26.86
N THR A 5 18.06 -13.12 25.61
CA THR A 5 17.81 -12.16 24.52
C THR A 5 16.74 -12.71 23.58
N TYR A 6 15.87 -11.83 23.10
CA TYR A 6 14.97 -12.09 21.99
C TYR A 6 15.38 -11.23 20.79
N VAL A 7 15.34 -11.80 19.59
CA VAL A 7 15.70 -11.14 18.34
C VAL A 7 14.72 -11.56 17.26
N GLU A 8 14.16 -10.58 16.55
CA GLU A 8 13.26 -10.78 15.41
C GLU A 8 13.55 -9.71 14.36
N ALA A 9 13.63 -10.11 13.10
CA ALA A 9 13.67 -9.20 11.97
C ALA A 9 12.24 -8.77 11.60
N VAL A 10 12.05 -7.48 11.36
CA VAL A 10 10.76 -6.89 10.95
C VAL A 10 10.94 -6.04 9.69
N MET A 11 9.87 -5.87 8.90
CA MET A 11 9.92 -5.12 7.64
C MET A 11 10.17 -3.63 7.83
N THR A 12 9.62 -3.04 8.90
CA THR A 12 9.70 -1.59 9.14
C THR A 12 9.89 -1.29 10.63
N GLN A 13 10.28 -0.05 10.94
CA GLN A 13 10.36 0.47 12.32
C GLN A 13 9.06 1.17 12.77
N ARG A 14 7.95 0.94 12.05
CA ARG A 14 6.65 1.57 12.36
C ARG A 14 6.02 0.93 13.60
N LYS A 15 5.11 1.67 14.23
CA LYS A 15 4.40 1.25 15.47
C LYS A 15 3.84 -0.18 15.42
N HIS A 16 3.25 -0.60 14.29
CA HIS A 16 2.72 -1.97 14.10
C HIS A 16 3.78 -3.04 14.30
N ASP A 17 4.85 -2.94 13.53
CA ASP A 17 5.94 -3.92 13.58
C ASP A 17 6.65 -3.86 14.93
N PHE A 18 6.80 -2.66 15.51
CA PHE A 18 7.40 -2.46 16.83
C PHE A 18 6.57 -3.12 17.96
N ILE A 19 5.25 -2.92 17.99
CA ILE A 19 4.42 -3.53 19.03
C ILE A 19 4.30 -5.04 18.80
N ALA A 20 4.20 -5.49 17.55
CA ALA A 20 4.16 -6.91 17.23
C ALA A 20 5.40 -7.66 17.74
N VAL A 21 6.61 -7.09 17.58
CA VAL A 21 7.83 -7.72 18.13
C VAL A 21 7.84 -7.72 19.66
N ASN A 22 7.30 -6.68 20.32
CA ASN A 22 7.15 -6.67 21.78
C ASN A 22 6.19 -7.78 22.24
N VAL A 23 5.05 -7.94 21.58
CA VAL A 23 4.11 -9.04 21.81
C VAL A 23 4.85 -10.38 21.67
N ASN A 24 5.53 -10.61 20.55
CA ASN A 24 6.25 -11.86 20.32
C ASN A 24 7.33 -12.11 21.38
N ALA A 25 8.03 -11.06 21.85
CA ALA A 25 9.00 -11.16 22.92
C ALA A 25 8.36 -11.62 24.24
N LEU A 26 7.23 -11.05 24.66
CA LEU A 26 6.51 -11.48 25.87
C LEU A 26 6.13 -12.97 25.80
N HIS A 27 5.64 -13.41 24.64
CA HIS A 27 5.33 -14.82 24.41
C HIS A 27 6.58 -15.72 24.40
N TYR A 28 7.72 -15.23 23.87
CA TYR A 28 8.99 -15.95 23.91
C TYR A 28 9.53 -16.14 25.34
N PHE A 29 9.36 -15.13 26.19
CA PHE A 29 9.73 -15.21 27.61
C PHE A 29 8.72 -16.01 28.44
N GLY A 30 7.50 -16.19 27.93
CA GLY A 30 6.45 -16.97 28.59
C GLY A 30 5.75 -16.21 29.72
N GLY A 31 5.79 -14.87 29.71
CA GLY A 31 5.23 -14.05 30.76
C GLY A 31 5.45 -12.56 30.52
N VAL A 32 4.83 -11.72 31.33
CA VAL A 32 4.88 -10.26 31.23
C VAL A 32 5.73 -9.68 32.38
N PRO A 33 6.75 -8.84 32.10
CA PRO A 33 7.48 -8.14 33.14
C PRO A 33 6.65 -6.99 33.71
N ARG A 34 6.92 -6.58 34.95
CA ARG A 34 6.24 -5.42 35.57
C ARG A 34 6.50 -4.10 34.85
N ALA A 35 7.67 -3.98 34.23
CA ALA A 35 8.03 -2.81 33.45
C ALA A 35 8.83 -3.18 32.20
N ILE A 36 8.56 -2.47 31.11
CA ILE A 36 9.32 -2.52 29.86
C ILE A 36 9.99 -1.15 29.68
N VAL A 37 11.29 -1.18 29.42
CA VAL A 37 12.11 0.02 29.21
C VAL A 37 12.45 0.14 27.73
N PRO A 38 11.60 0.80 26.91
CA PRO A 38 11.93 1.06 25.52
C PRO A 38 12.99 2.16 25.40
N ASP A 39 13.73 2.14 24.29
CA ASP A 39 14.49 3.32 23.85
C ASP A 39 13.50 4.44 23.46
N CYS A 40 13.91 5.71 23.54
CA CYS A 40 13.10 6.88 23.17
C CYS A 40 12.90 6.98 21.63
N LEU A 41 12.35 5.93 21.02
CA LEU A 41 11.93 5.91 19.64
C LEU A 41 10.57 6.61 19.52
N LYS A 42 10.39 7.38 18.43
CA LYS A 42 9.09 8.04 18.13
C LYS A 42 7.91 7.05 18.06
N SER A 43 8.19 5.76 17.85
CA SER A 43 7.19 4.68 17.84
C SER A 43 6.72 4.25 19.24
N GLY A 44 7.44 4.61 20.31
CA GLY A 44 7.06 4.39 21.71
C GLY A 44 6.74 5.67 22.49
N VAL A 45 7.28 6.82 22.06
CA VAL A 45 7.15 8.11 22.74
C VAL A 45 6.78 9.19 21.71
N SER A 46 5.58 9.78 21.80
CA SER A 46 5.14 10.86 20.89
C SER A 46 5.87 12.17 21.16
N LYS A 47 6.18 12.45 22.43
CA LYS A 47 6.99 13.59 22.87
C LYS A 47 7.81 13.22 24.10
N GLY A 48 9.13 13.21 23.97
CA GLY A 48 10.05 12.88 25.06
C GLY A 48 10.16 14.04 26.03
N ASP A 49 9.28 14.12 27.02
CA ASP A 49 9.42 15.05 28.15
C ASP A 49 10.12 14.37 29.33
N LYS A 50 10.85 15.15 30.12
CA LYS A 50 11.65 14.70 31.26
C LYS A 50 10.80 14.28 32.46
N TYR A 51 9.55 14.76 32.54
CA TYR A 51 8.65 14.58 33.67
C TYR A 51 7.32 13.92 33.26
N GLU A 52 6.81 14.18 32.05
CA GLU A 52 5.59 13.54 31.51
C GLU A 52 5.78 13.09 30.06
N PRO A 53 6.51 11.98 29.80
CA PRO A 53 6.63 11.45 28.45
C PRO A 53 5.24 11.02 27.96
N GLU A 54 4.73 11.67 26.92
CA GLU A 54 3.53 11.22 26.23
C GLU A 54 3.87 9.90 25.51
N ILE A 55 3.42 8.79 26.10
CA ILE A 55 3.52 7.47 25.49
C ILE A 55 2.55 7.44 24.31
N ASN A 56 2.99 6.86 23.20
CA ASN A 56 2.12 6.63 22.06
C ASN A 56 0.85 5.89 22.51
N PRO A 57 -0.38 6.38 22.22
CA PRO A 57 -1.63 5.79 22.74
C PRO A 57 -1.73 4.29 22.46
N GLU A 58 -1.33 3.84 21.28
CA GLU A 58 -1.39 2.43 20.92
C GLU A 58 -0.37 1.56 21.69
N TYR A 59 0.76 2.14 22.11
CA TYR A 59 1.74 1.47 22.98
C TYR A 59 1.31 1.48 24.45
N PHE A 60 0.57 2.50 24.87
CA PHE A 60 -0.08 2.53 26.18
C PHE A 60 -1.19 1.47 26.27
N ASP A 61 -2.01 1.32 25.22
CA ASP A 61 -3.03 0.28 25.12
C ASP A 61 -2.40 -1.13 25.16
N PHE A 62 -1.27 -1.33 24.48
CA PHE A 62 -0.46 -2.54 24.62
C PHE A 62 -0.06 -2.79 26.08
N ALA A 63 0.47 -1.77 26.77
CA ALA A 63 0.91 -1.89 28.15
C ALA A 63 -0.25 -2.25 29.09
N ARG A 64 -1.41 -1.62 28.87
CA ARG A 64 -2.66 -1.91 29.59
C ARG A 64 -3.16 -3.33 29.35
N HIS A 65 -3.15 -3.80 28.09
CA HIS A 65 -3.57 -5.17 27.72
C HIS A 65 -2.77 -6.24 28.47
N TYR A 66 -1.46 -6.04 28.60
CA TYR A 66 -0.57 -6.98 29.29
C TYR A 66 -0.37 -6.69 30.78
N GLY A 67 -0.93 -5.61 31.32
CA GLY A 67 -0.76 -5.22 32.73
C GLY A 67 0.66 -4.77 33.10
N THR A 68 1.43 -4.28 32.13
CA THR A 68 2.81 -3.80 32.31
C THR A 68 2.91 -2.28 32.29
N THR A 69 4.04 -1.74 32.75
CA THR A 69 4.33 -0.29 32.73
C THR A 69 5.43 0.01 31.71
N ILE A 70 5.24 1.03 30.88
CA ILE A 70 6.29 1.52 29.98
C ILE A 70 7.10 2.61 30.71
N LEU A 71 8.39 2.36 30.89
CA LEU A 71 9.33 3.29 31.51
C LEU A 71 10.38 3.70 30.48
N PRO A 72 10.11 4.73 29.65
CA PRO A 72 11.05 5.11 28.60
C PRO A 72 12.40 5.55 29.19
N ALA A 73 13.51 5.09 28.59
CA ALA A 73 14.85 5.52 28.98
C ALA A 73 15.00 7.04 28.76
N ARG A 74 15.76 7.73 29.62
CA ARG A 74 15.88 9.19 29.51
C ARG A 74 16.62 9.59 28.21
N PRO A 75 16.15 10.62 27.49
CA PRO A 75 16.88 11.15 26.33
C PRO A 75 18.33 11.50 26.70
N HIS A 76 19.28 11.14 25.82
CA HIS A 76 20.71 11.45 25.97
C HIS A 76 21.40 10.89 27.22
N LYS A 77 20.90 9.76 27.77
CA LYS A 77 21.55 9.02 28.87
C LYS A 77 21.86 7.57 28.46
N PRO A 78 23.04 7.31 27.84
CA PRO A 78 23.42 5.98 27.34
C PRO A 78 23.42 4.88 28.41
N ARG A 79 23.71 5.25 29.66
CA ARG A 79 23.78 4.32 30.80
C ARG A 79 22.45 3.64 31.13
N ASP A 80 21.32 4.27 30.83
CA ASP A 80 19.99 3.72 31.14
C ASP A 80 19.66 2.49 30.28
N LYS A 81 20.39 2.27 29.17
CA LYS A 81 20.20 1.16 28.22
C LYS A 81 21.49 0.40 27.87
N ALA A 82 22.55 0.55 28.67
CA ALA A 82 23.87 -0.04 28.38
C ALA A 82 23.82 -1.58 28.18
N MET A 83 22.89 -2.27 28.85
CA MET A 83 22.68 -3.71 28.66
C MET A 83 22.17 -4.05 27.25
N VAL A 84 21.26 -3.24 26.70
CA VAL A 84 20.69 -3.45 25.36
C VAL A 84 21.74 -3.15 24.29
N GLU A 85 22.52 -2.07 24.43
CA GLU A 85 23.62 -1.75 23.51
C GLU A 85 24.67 -2.86 23.46
N GLY A 86 25.03 -3.41 24.62
CA GLY A 86 25.89 -4.59 24.72
C GLY A 86 25.28 -5.82 24.03
N ALA A 87 23.98 -6.06 24.24
CA ALA A 87 23.26 -7.16 23.60
C ALA A 87 23.25 -7.03 22.06
N VAL A 88 23.07 -5.82 21.51
CA VAL A 88 23.12 -5.60 20.05
C VAL A 88 24.47 -6.02 19.48
N LYS A 89 25.59 -5.57 20.07
CA LYS A 89 26.93 -5.96 19.61
C LYS A 89 27.13 -7.49 19.63
N ILE A 90 26.62 -8.14 20.69
CA ILE A 90 26.69 -9.59 20.84
C ILE A 90 25.83 -10.29 19.77
N VAL A 91 24.61 -9.81 19.52
CA VAL A 91 23.73 -10.34 18.46
C VAL A 91 24.38 -10.23 17.08
N TYR A 92 25.04 -9.11 16.77
CA TYR A 92 25.78 -8.98 15.51
C TYR A 92 26.92 -10.01 15.38
N THR A 93 27.61 -10.29 16.49
CA THR A 93 28.74 -11.23 16.51
C THR A 93 28.29 -12.69 16.40
N TRP A 94 27.21 -13.06 17.11
CA TRP A 94 26.81 -14.46 17.26
C TRP A 94 25.73 -14.90 16.27
N ILE A 95 24.85 -13.99 15.85
CA ILE A 95 23.73 -14.30 14.96
C ILE A 95 24.03 -13.77 13.56
N TYR A 96 24.19 -12.45 13.43
CA TYR A 96 24.37 -11.83 12.11
C TYR A 96 25.62 -12.39 11.38
N ALA A 97 26.76 -12.50 12.06
CA ALA A 97 27.99 -12.98 11.43
C ALA A 97 27.88 -14.39 10.82
N ARG A 98 27.02 -15.26 11.37
CA ARG A 98 26.76 -16.61 10.85
C ARG A 98 25.77 -16.64 9.70
N LEU A 99 24.87 -15.65 9.66
CA LEU A 99 23.83 -15.55 8.64
C LEU A 99 24.23 -14.66 7.45
N ARG A 100 25.32 -13.88 7.56
CA ARG A 100 25.70 -12.83 6.60
C ARG A 100 25.94 -13.32 5.16
N ASP A 101 26.38 -14.58 5.02
CA ASP A 101 26.73 -15.18 3.73
C ASP A 101 25.57 -16.02 3.15
N ARG A 102 24.39 -15.98 3.78
CA ARG A 102 23.16 -16.66 3.34
C ARG A 102 22.21 -15.68 2.66
N ILE A 103 21.58 -16.12 1.58
CA ILE A 103 20.52 -15.38 0.90
C ILE A 103 19.16 -15.88 1.40
N PHE A 104 18.27 -14.94 1.73
CA PHE A 104 16.90 -15.23 2.17
C PHE A 104 15.90 -14.57 1.23
N TYR A 105 14.84 -15.30 0.88
CA TYR A 105 13.82 -14.83 -0.06
C TYR A 105 12.53 -14.38 0.62
N SER A 106 12.42 -14.57 1.93
CA SER A 106 11.29 -14.08 2.73
C SER A 106 11.71 -13.71 4.15
N LEU A 107 10.92 -12.84 4.78
CA LEU A 107 11.12 -12.47 6.18
C LEU A 107 10.93 -13.68 7.12
N GLU A 108 10.03 -14.60 6.78
CA GLU A 108 9.80 -15.82 7.54
C GLU A 108 11.04 -16.72 7.55
N GLU A 109 11.67 -16.88 6.38
CA GLU A 109 12.90 -17.66 6.23
C GLU A 109 14.05 -17.07 7.05
N LEU A 110 14.24 -15.74 6.99
CA LEU A 110 15.22 -15.04 7.80
C LEU A 110 14.96 -15.23 9.31
N ASN A 111 13.71 -15.05 9.75
CA ASN A 111 13.35 -15.21 11.15
C ASN A 111 13.45 -16.66 11.65
N ARG A 112 13.31 -17.66 10.77
CA ARG A 112 13.60 -19.05 11.12
C ARG A 112 15.09 -19.24 11.39
N ALA A 113 15.96 -18.74 10.51
CA ALA A 113 17.41 -18.83 10.70
C ALA A 113 17.89 -18.03 11.92
N ILE A 114 17.32 -16.85 12.19
CA ILE A 114 17.59 -16.08 13.42
C ILE A 114 17.22 -16.89 14.66
N ARG A 115 16.07 -17.58 14.68
CA ARG A 115 15.63 -18.38 15.82
C ARG A 115 16.58 -19.54 16.13
N GLU A 116 17.13 -20.20 15.10
CA GLU A 116 18.12 -21.27 15.26
C GLU A 116 19.38 -20.74 15.97
N GLU A 117 19.98 -19.66 15.45
CA GLU A 117 21.18 -19.06 16.05
C GLU A 117 20.91 -18.46 17.44
N LEU A 118 19.72 -17.90 17.64
CA LEU A 118 19.28 -17.37 18.93
C LEU A 118 19.16 -18.48 19.99
N ALA A 119 18.67 -19.66 19.62
CA ALA A 119 18.60 -20.82 20.50
C ALA A 119 20.00 -21.27 20.92
N HIS A 120 20.95 -21.34 19.98
CA HIS A 120 22.35 -21.65 20.28
C HIS A 120 22.99 -20.61 21.21
N TYR A 121 22.76 -19.31 20.95
CA TYR A 121 23.28 -18.22 21.76
C TYR A 121 22.75 -18.25 23.21
N ASN A 122 21.43 -18.45 23.38
CA ASN A 122 20.79 -18.46 24.69
C ASN A 122 21.05 -19.76 25.47
N GLY A 123 21.23 -20.89 24.78
CA GLY A 123 21.55 -22.20 25.37
C GLY A 123 23.03 -22.40 25.70
N ARG A 124 23.92 -21.51 25.25
CA ARG A 124 25.35 -21.61 25.55
C ARG A 124 25.64 -21.26 27.01
N LYS A 125 26.40 -22.13 27.69
CA LYS A 125 26.90 -21.87 29.05
C LYS A 125 27.82 -20.65 29.10
N MET A 126 27.53 -19.75 30.03
CA MET A 126 28.32 -18.55 30.28
C MET A 126 29.48 -18.89 31.22
N GLN A 127 30.71 -18.53 30.83
CA GLN A 127 31.92 -18.87 31.59
C GLN A 127 31.86 -18.44 33.07
N ARG A 128 31.27 -17.29 33.36
CA ARG A 128 31.20 -16.74 34.72
C ARG A 128 30.21 -17.47 35.64
N TYR A 129 29.14 -18.03 35.08
CA TYR A 129 28.01 -18.56 35.85
C TYR A 129 27.88 -20.09 35.76
N GLY A 130 28.58 -20.74 34.83
CA GLY A 130 28.47 -22.19 34.61
C GLY A 130 27.13 -22.65 33.98
N GLN A 131 26.15 -21.75 33.90
CA GLN A 131 24.82 -21.96 33.34
C GLN A 131 24.63 -21.16 32.04
N SER A 132 23.68 -21.59 31.23
CA SER A 132 23.22 -20.83 30.06
C SER A 132 22.30 -19.67 30.45
N ARG A 133 22.05 -18.75 29.50
CA ARG A 133 21.11 -17.64 29.73
C ARG A 133 19.69 -18.16 29.96
N ARG A 134 19.31 -19.22 29.22
CA ARG A 134 18.01 -19.89 29.35
C ARG A 134 17.83 -20.51 30.73
N GLU A 135 18.81 -21.28 31.18
CA GLU A 135 18.82 -21.92 32.51
C GLU A 135 18.68 -20.86 33.62
N LEU A 136 19.52 -19.82 33.57
CA LEU A 136 19.52 -18.76 34.58
C LEU A 136 18.21 -17.96 34.59
N PHE A 137 17.58 -17.74 33.43
CA PHE A 137 16.26 -17.12 33.33
C PHE A 137 15.17 -18.01 33.97
N GLU A 138 15.17 -19.29 33.65
CA GLU A 138 14.16 -20.24 34.14
C GLU A 138 14.24 -20.40 35.66
N GLU A 139 15.44 -20.39 36.22
CA GLU A 139 15.68 -20.51 37.65
C GLU A 139 15.31 -19.24 38.42
N ILE A 140 15.70 -18.05 37.92
CA ILE A 140 15.66 -16.82 38.72
C ILE A 140 14.55 -15.85 38.29
N GLU A 141 14.30 -15.71 36.99
CA GLU A 141 13.50 -14.59 36.45
C GLU A 141 12.07 -14.99 36.07
N LYS A 142 11.88 -16.24 35.62
CA LYS A 142 10.59 -16.71 35.09
C LYS A 142 9.45 -16.63 36.11
N THR A 143 9.73 -16.90 37.39
CA THR A 143 8.74 -16.84 38.48
C THR A 143 8.31 -15.42 38.84
N ALA A 144 9.09 -14.40 38.45
CA ALA A 144 8.76 -13.00 38.67
C ALA A 144 7.87 -12.39 37.57
N LEU A 145 7.63 -13.14 36.48
CA LEU A 145 6.76 -12.69 35.40
C LEU A 145 5.28 -12.89 35.74
N GLN A 146 4.45 -11.96 35.29
CA GLN A 146 3.00 -12.12 35.31
C GLN A 146 2.56 -13.07 34.18
N GLY A 147 1.39 -13.69 34.36
CA GLY A 147 0.79 -14.55 33.35
C GLY A 147 0.45 -13.79 32.06
N LEU A 148 0.55 -14.47 30.92
CA LEU A 148 0.11 -13.91 29.64
C LEU A 148 -1.43 -13.88 29.58
N PRO A 149 -2.04 -12.80 29.05
CA PRO A 149 -3.45 -12.81 28.67
C PRO A 149 -3.77 -13.94 27.68
N ALA A 150 -5.02 -14.39 27.67
CA ALA A 150 -5.48 -15.44 26.73
C ALA A 150 -5.36 -15.00 25.27
N GLU A 151 -5.64 -13.72 25.00
CA GLU A 151 -5.57 -13.13 23.67
C GLU A 151 -4.30 -12.30 23.49
N ARG A 152 -3.70 -12.37 22.30
CA ARG A 152 -2.57 -11.51 21.94
C ARG A 152 -3.08 -10.10 21.66
N TYR A 153 -2.31 -9.08 22.06
CA TYR A 153 -2.60 -7.72 21.65
C TYR A 153 -2.35 -7.57 20.14
N GLU A 154 -3.28 -6.92 19.46
CA GLU A 154 -3.15 -6.59 18.05
C GLU A 154 -3.57 -5.13 17.85
N ILE A 155 -2.69 -4.32 17.24
CA ILE A 155 -3.06 -2.94 16.91
C ILE A 155 -4.17 -2.97 15.88
N ARG A 156 -5.26 -2.25 16.18
CA ARG A 156 -6.37 -2.02 15.27
C ARG A 156 -6.37 -0.55 14.88
N GLU A 157 -6.18 -0.27 13.60
CA GLU A 157 -6.41 1.05 13.04
C GLU A 157 -7.81 1.11 12.43
N TYR A 158 -8.42 2.29 12.48
CA TYR A 158 -9.76 2.54 11.95
C TYR A 158 -9.72 3.67 10.91
N LYS A 159 -10.40 3.46 9.78
CA LYS A 159 -10.66 4.49 8.77
C LYS A 159 -12.06 4.35 8.20
N GLN A 160 -12.74 5.47 8.02
CA GLN A 160 -13.98 5.49 7.26
C GLN A 160 -13.68 5.75 5.77
N LEU A 161 -14.07 4.81 4.91
CA LEU A 161 -13.80 4.83 3.47
C LEU A 161 -15.08 4.62 2.67
N LYS A 162 -15.23 5.35 1.57
CA LYS A 162 -16.38 5.19 0.67
C LYS A 162 -16.20 3.97 -0.24
N ALA A 163 -17.21 3.10 -0.27
CA ALA A 163 -17.30 2.03 -1.26
C ALA A 163 -17.47 2.63 -2.66
N GLN A 164 -16.52 2.36 -3.55
CA GLN A 164 -16.50 2.87 -4.90
C GLN A 164 -17.55 2.18 -5.78
N PHE A 165 -17.72 2.70 -7.00
CA PHE A 165 -18.73 2.21 -7.94
C PHE A 165 -18.53 0.73 -8.30
N ASN A 166 -17.28 0.27 -8.27
CA ASN A 166 -16.86 -1.11 -8.49
C ASN A 166 -16.88 -1.93 -7.21
N TYR A 167 -17.68 -1.59 -6.19
CA TYR A 167 -17.84 -2.36 -4.94
C TYR A 167 -16.52 -2.68 -4.21
N HIS A 168 -15.55 -1.76 -4.27
CA HIS A 168 -14.29 -1.82 -3.53
C HIS A 168 -14.07 -0.59 -2.66
N VAL A 169 -13.38 -0.77 -1.54
CA VAL A 169 -12.80 0.32 -0.73
C VAL A 169 -11.30 0.40 -1.02
N TYR A 170 -10.78 1.62 -1.16
CA TYR A 170 -9.35 1.84 -1.41
C TYR A 170 -8.65 2.19 -0.10
N LEU A 171 -7.87 1.26 0.44
CA LEU A 171 -7.09 1.47 1.65
C LEU A 171 -5.77 2.17 1.30
N SER A 172 -5.73 3.49 1.52
CA SER A 172 -4.61 4.34 1.09
C SER A 172 -3.27 4.02 1.73
N VAL A 173 -3.25 3.44 2.94
CA VAL A 173 -2.03 3.03 3.65
C VAL A 173 -1.29 1.93 2.88
N ASP A 174 -2.05 0.99 2.31
CA ASP A 174 -1.52 -0.15 1.54
C ASP A 174 -1.49 0.14 0.04
N LYS A 175 -2.20 1.18 -0.40
CA LYS A 175 -2.54 1.45 -1.81
C LYS A 175 -3.22 0.23 -2.46
N HIS A 176 -4.09 -0.46 -1.73
CA HIS A 176 -4.73 -1.70 -2.16
C HIS A 176 -6.26 -1.58 -2.10
N TYR A 177 -6.97 -2.36 -2.92
CA TYR A 177 -8.43 -2.37 -2.99
C TYR A 177 -9.01 -3.64 -2.36
N TYR A 178 -10.02 -3.49 -1.50
CA TYR A 178 -10.73 -4.61 -0.87
C TYR A 178 -12.21 -4.56 -1.24
N SER A 179 -12.76 -5.69 -1.66
CA SER A 179 -14.17 -5.77 -2.05
C SER A 179 -15.12 -5.64 -0.84
N VAL A 180 -16.29 -5.05 -1.08
CA VAL A 180 -17.44 -5.02 -0.16
C VAL A 180 -18.65 -5.61 -0.86
N PRO A 181 -19.61 -6.23 -0.13
CA PRO A 181 -20.85 -6.68 -0.77
C PRO A 181 -21.53 -5.55 -1.52
N TYR A 182 -21.92 -5.80 -2.77
CA TYR A 182 -22.32 -4.77 -3.74
C TYR A 182 -23.46 -3.86 -3.28
N ARG A 183 -24.34 -4.37 -2.40
CA ARG A 183 -25.41 -3.61 -1.75
C ARG A 183 -24.91 -2.41 -0.92
N PHE A 184 -23.61 -2.37 -0.60
CA PHE A 184 -22.95 -1.29 0.10
C PHE A 184 -22.22 -0.31 -0.84
N ARG A 185 -22.33 -0.47 -2.17
CA ARG A 185 -21.80 0.49 -3.16
C ARG A 185 -22.24 1.92 -2.83
N GLY A 186 -21.29 2.85 -2.83
CA GLY A 186 -21.53 4.26 -2.57
C GLY A 186 -21.71 4.63 -1.09
N LYS A 187 -21.81 3.66 -0.17
CA LYS A 187 -21.94 3.90 1.27
C LYS A 187 -20.58 4.14 1.92
N GLN A 188 -20.60 4.75 3.10
CA GLN A 188 -19.42 4.84 3.97
C GLN A 188 -19.24 3.50 4.69
N ILE A 189 -18.00 3.02 4.69
CA ILE A 189 -17.62 1.74 5.26
C ILE A 189 -16.53 2.00 6.29
N ASP A 190 -16.75 1.44 7.45
CA ASP A 190 -15.84 1.49 8.57
C ASP A 190 -14.81 0.38 8.38
N VAL A 191 -13.56 0.77 8.10
CA VAL A 191 -12.47 -0.15 7.80
C VAL A 191 -11.57 -0.23 9.02
N LEU A 192 -11.66 -1.38 9.69
CA LEU A 192 -10.76 -1.75 10.76
C LEU A 192 -9.67 -2.64 10.18
N PHE A 193 -8.41 -2.33 10.40
CA PHE A 193 -7.32 -3.13 9.85
C PHE A 193 -6.20 -3.32 10.85
N THR A 194 -5.62 -4.50 10.81
CA THR A 194 -4.52 -4.95 11.67
C THR A 194 -3.30 -5.25 10.82
N ALA A 195 -2.21 -5.74 11.43
CA ALA A 195 -1.05 -6.16 10.66
C ALA A 195 -1.38 -7.23 9.60
N SER A 196 -2.37 -8.09 9.87
CA SER A 196 -2.66 -9.31 9.10
C SER A 196 -4.03 -9.33 8.41
N ALA A 197 -4.98 -8.50 8.85
CA ALA A 197 -6.35 -8.55 8.37
C ALA A 197 -6.94 -7.16 8.07
N VAL A 198 -7.98 -7.14 7.24
CA VAL A 198 -8.84 -5.99 6.97
C VAL A 198 -10.28 -6.41 7.17
N GLU A 199 -10.95 -5.75 8.10
CA GLU A 199 -12.35 -5.96 8.44
C GLU A 199 -13.17 -4.75 8.04
N LEU A 200 -14.31 -4.99 7.40
CA LEU A 200 -15.19 -3.95 6.88
C LEU A 200 -16.50 -4.02 7.64
N TYR A 201 -16.93 -2.87 8.15
CA TYR A 201 -18.13 -2.70 8.96
C TYR A 201 -19.06 -1.65 8.33
N HIS A 202 -20.36 -1.84 8.54
CA HIS A 202 -21.39 -0.85 8.21
C HIS A 202 -22.47 -0.91 9.29
N ASN A 203 -22.76 0.22 9.95
CA ASN A 203 -23.68 0.29 11.10
C ASN A 203 -23.35 -0.74 12.20
N ASN A 204 -22.08 -0.83 12.61
CA ASN A 204 -21.57 -1.76 13.62
C ASN A 204 -21.71 -3.27 13.30
N ALA A 205 -22.17 -3.64 12.09
CA ALA A 205 -22.18 -5.02 11.63
C ALA A 205 -20.98 -5.27 10.71
N ARG A 206 -20.23 -6.36 10.94
CA ARG A 206 -19.15 -6.77 10.04
C ARG A 206 -19.74 -7.28 8.73
N ILE A 207 -19.40 -6.62 7.63
CA ILE A 207 -19.92 -6.94 6.28
C ILE A 207 -18.92 -7.73 5.45
N ALA A 208 -17.63 -7.67 5.76
CA ALA A 208 -16.58 -8.44 5.08
C ALA A 208 -15.33 -8.57 5.94
N PHE A 209 -14.54 -9.61 5.65
CA PHE A 209 -13.24 -9.90 6.26
C PHE A 209 -12.28 -10.33 5.16
N HIS A 210 -11.06 -9.78 5.16
CA HIS A 210 -10.02 -10.05 4.18
C HIS A 210 -8.69 -10.30 4.87
N LYS A 211 -7.88 -11.23 4.33
CA LYS A 211 -6.45 -11.26 4.62
C LYS A 211 -5.82 -9.99 4.03
N ARG A 212 -4.98 -9.30 4.80
CA ARG A 212 -4.37 -8.04 4.37
C ARG A 212 -3.29 -8.30 3.32
N ASP A 213 -3.46 -7.70 2.15
CA ASP A 213 -2.48 -7.67 1.06
C ASP A 213 -1.94 -6.25 0.89
N ARG A 214 -0.61 -6.14 0.79
CA ARG A 214 0.11 -4.87 0.63
C ARG A 214 0.66 -4.67 -0.78
N THR A 215 0.26 -5.53 -1.72
CA THR A 215 0.56 -5.40 -3.15
C THR A 215 -0.05 -4.10 -3.68
N LYS A 216 0.81 -3.17 -4.11
CA LYS A 216 0.37 -1.84 -4.52
C LYS A 216 -0.52 -1.95 -5.75
N TYR A 217 -1.66 -1.25 -5.70
CA TYR A 217 -2.67 -1.14 -6.75
C TYR A 217 -3.34 -2.47 -7.15
N GLY A 218 -3.20 -3.52 -6.32
CA GLY A 218 -3.90 -4.79 -6.47
C GLY A 218 -5.33 -4.76 -5.91
N TYR A 219 -6.06 -5.85 -6.17
CA TYR A 219 -7.44 -6.07 -5.72
C TYR A 219 -7.57 -7.39 -4.97
N THR A 220 -8.09 -7.34 -3.75
CA THR A 220 -8.56 -8.50 -2.99
C THR A 220 -10.07 -8.58 -3.10
N THR A 221 -10.52 -9.44 -4.01
CA THR A 221 -11.93 -9.57 -4.40
C THR A 221 -12.50 -10.91 -3.95
N VAL A 222 -13.61 -10.86 -3.21
CA VAL A 222 -14.41 -12.03 -2.81
C VAL A 222 -15.60 -12.12 -3.76
N GLN A 223 -15.80 -13.27 -4.41
CA GLN A 223 -16.82 -13.41 -5.46
C GLN A 223 -18.23 -13.17 -4.93
N GLU A 224 -18.51 -13.56 -3.69
CA GLU A 224 -19.79 -13.36 -3.01
C GLU A 224 -20.12 -11.88 -2.79
N HIS A 225 -19.12 -11.00 -2.83
CA HIS A 225 -19.36 -9.56 -2.75
C HIS A 225 -19.96 -9.00 -4.03
N MET A 226 -19.80 -9.69 -5.17
CA MET A 226 -20.32 -9.22 -6.44
C MET A 226 -21.85 -9.37 -6.54
N PRO A 227 -22.55 -8.47 -7.27
CA PRO A 227 -23.97 -8.63 -7.60
C PRO A 227 -24.24 -9.96 -8.32
N PRO A 228 -25.42 -10.60 -8.17
CA PRO A 228 -25.75 -11.85 -8.86
C PRO A 228 -25.49 -11.81 -10.37
N ASN A 229 -25.84 -10.71 -11.04
CA ASN A 229 -25.58 -10.54 -12.47
C ASN A 229 -24.07 -10.45 -12.79
N HIS A 230 -23.31 -9.85 -11.88
CA HIS A 230 -21.85 -9.76 -11.89
C HIS A 230 -21.13 -11.06 -11.48
N ARG A 231 -21.80 -11.99 -10.77
CA ARG A 231 -21.25 -13.29 -10.36
C ARG A 231 -21.19 -14.28 -11.53
N TRP A 232 -22.06 -14.10 -12.53
CA TRP A 232 -22.18 -14.97 -13.70
C TRP A 232 -21.70 -14.29 -15.00
N ARG A 233 -21.59 -12.96 -15.03
CA ARG A 233 -21.08 -12.15 -16.15
C ARG A 233 -20.44 -10.87 -15.60
N ASP A 234 -19.17 -10.62 -15.88
CA ASP A 234 -18.50 -9.35 -15.56
C ASP A 234 -19.31 -8.15 -16.08
N ASP A 235 -20.12 -7.53 -15.23
CA ASP A 235 -21.15 -6.59 -15.70
C ASP A 235 -20.59 -5.18 -15.95
N TRP A 236 -19.30 -4.96 -15.63
CA TRP A 236 -18.42 -4.00 -16.31
C TRP A 236 -17.49 -4.79 -17.22
N ASN A 237 -18.02 -5.29 -18.32
CA ASN A 237 -17.19 -5.79 -19.40
C ASN A 237 -16.68 -4.60 -20.22
N ALA A 238 -15.46 -4.69 -20.72
CA ALA A 238 -14.91 -3.76 -21.70
C ALA A 238 -15.94 -3.41 -22.79
N GLU A 239 -16.71 -4.40 -23.25
CA GLU A 239 -17.79 -4.27 -24.23
C GLU A 239 -18.85 -3.21 -23.88
N LYS A 240 -19.23 -3.05 -22.60
CA LYS A 240 -20.23 -2.02 -22.24
C LYS A 240 -19.65 -0.62 -22.23
N LEU A 241 -18.39 -0.47 -21.81
CA LEU A 241 -17.69 0.81 -21.89
C LEU A 241 -17.47 1.21 -23.34
N ILE A 242 -17.13 0.24 -24.19
CA ILE A 242 -16.96 0.41 -25.63
C ILE A 242 -18.31 0.78 -26.27
N GLY A 243 -19.40 0.07 -25.96
CA GLY A 243 -20.73 0.38 -26.48
C GLY A 243 -21.26 1.74 -26.02
N TRP A 244 -20.97 2.17 -24.79
CA TRP A 244 -21.31 3.53 -24.35
C TRP A 244 -20.46 4.57 -25.10
N ALA A 245 -19.17 4.32 -25.29
CA ALA A 245 -18.31 5.20 -26.06
C ALA A 245 -18.78 5.34 -27.51
N GLU A 246 -19.14 4.23 -28.16
CA GLU A 246 -19.69 4.17 -29.51
C GLU A 246 -21.00 4.96 -29.65
N SER A 247 -21.89 4.89 -28.64
CA SER A 247 -23.12 5.69 -28.64
C SER A 247 -22.89 7.21 -28.58
N ILE A 248 -21.68 7.65 -28.22
CA ILE A 248 -21.29 9.06 -28.23
C ILE A 248 -20.65 9.41 -29.58
N ALA A 249 -19.59 8.70 -29.99
CA ALA A 249 -18.94 8.77 -31.29
C ALA A 249 -17.84 7.69 -31.45
N ASP A 250 -17.50 7.35 -32.69
CA ASP A 250 -16.45 6.36 -33.00
C ASP A 250 -15.07 6.77 -32.46
N GLU A 251 -14.74 8.06 -32.47
CA GLU A 251 -13.45 8.53 -31.91
C GLU A 251 -13.37 8.31 -30.39
N VAL A 252 -14.50 8.39 -29.69
CA VAL A 252 -14.56 8.13 -28.25
C VAL A 252 -14.36 6.64 -27.98
N LYS A 253 -14.93 5.77 -28.84
CA LYS A 253 -14.74 4.31 -28.79
C LYS A 253 -13.27 3.92 -28.92
N THR A 254 -12.60 4.42 -29.95
CA THR A 254 -11.17 4.14 -30.21
C THR A 254 -10.29 4.52 -29.02
N VAL A 255 -10.54 5.67 -28.38
CA VAL A 255 -9.76 6.08 -27.20
C VAL A 255 -10.06 5.17 -26.00
N VAL A 256 -11.31 4.79 -25.78
CA VAL A 256 -11.67 3.89 -24.68
C VAL A 256 -11.03 2.51 -24.86
N GLU A 257 -11.04 1.95 -26.07
CA GLU A 257 -10.37 0.69 -26.40
C GLU A 257 -8.86 0.78 -26.15
N ALA A 258 -8.21 1.85 -26.61
CA ALA A 258 -6.78 2.07 -26.40
C ALA A 258 -6.41 2.19 -24.92
N VAL A 259 -7.26 2.85 -24.11
CA VAL A 259 -7.04 2.94 -22.65
C VAL A 259 -7.14 1.57 -21.99
N LEU A 260 -8.09 0.73 -22.39
CA LEU A 260 -8.25 -0.62 -21.84
C LEU A 260 -7.09 -1.54 -22.24
N ALA A 261 -6.67 -1.51 -23.51
CA ALA A 261 -5.57 -2.31 -24.03
C ALA A 261 -4.20 -1.93 -23.43
N SER A 262 -4.03 -0.68 -22.99
CA SER A 262 -2.78 -0.21 -22.36
C SER A 262 -2.52 -0.78 -20.96
N ARG A 263 -3.47 -1.52 -20.37
CA ARG A 263 -3.38 -2.03 -18.99
C ARG A 263 -3.18 -3.54 -18.98
N GLN A 264 -2.40 -4.02 -18.02
CA GLN A 264 -2.21 -5.46 -17.80
C GLN A 264 -3.53 -6.18 -17.49
N HIS A 265 -4.45 -5.48 -16.84
CA HIS A 265 -5.81 -5.94 -16.54
C HIS A 265 -6.80 -4.83 -16.92
N PRO A 266 -7.81 -5.08 -17.79
CA PRO A 266 -8.75 -4.08 -18.28
C PRO A 266 -9.45 -3.26 -17.18
N GLU A 267 -9.71 -3.87 -16.02
CA GLU A 267 -10.38 -3.27 -14.88
C GLU A 267 -9.61 -2.06 -14.31
N GLN A 268 -8.28 -2.05 -14.48
CA GLN A 268 -7.44 -0.90 -14.10
C GLN A 268 -7.72 0.32 -14.97
N GLY A 269 -8.21 0.12 -16.20
CA GLY A 269 -8.59 1.17 -17.14
C GLY A 269 -9.99 1.74 -16.91
N TYR A 270 -10.89 0.99 -16.26
CA TYR A 270 -12.32 1.35 -16.17
C TYR A 270 -12.56 2.73 -15.57
N LYS A 271 -11.83 3.10 -14.52
CA LYS A 271 -11.96 4.43 -13.91
C LYS A 271 -11.56 5.56 -14.86
N THR A 272 -10.55 5.32 -15.70
CA THR A 272 -10.09 6.30 -16.70
C THR A 272 -11.12 6.43 -17.82
N CYS A 273 -11.62 5.31 -18.35
CA CYS A 273 -12.67 5.29 -19.37
C CYS A 273 -13.94 5.98 -18.85
N LEU A 274 -14.38 5.67 -17.63
CA LEU A 274 -15.53 6.32 -17.01
C LEU A 274 -15.32 7.84 -16.83
N GLY A 275 -14.10 8.25 -16.48
CA GLY A 275 -13.74 9.65 -16.37
C GLY A 275 -13.90 10.38 -17.70
N ILE A 276 -13.43 9.76 -18.80
CA ILE A 276 -13.54 10.29 -20.17
C ILE A 276 -15.02 10.38 -20.57
N LEU A 277 -15.79 9.30 -20.43
CA LEU A 277 -17.21 9.25 -20.79
C LEU A 277 -18.05 10.27 -20.01
N ASN A 278 -17.74 10.52 -18.74
CA ASN A 278 -18.45 11.54 -17.96
C ASN A 278 -18.15 12.99 -18.40
N LEU A 279 -17.10 13.26 -19.18
CA LEU A 279 -16.86 14.60 -19.75
C LEU A 279 -17.96 15.01 -20.73
N ALA A 280 -18.64 14.04 -21.35
CA ALA A 280 -19.80 14.28 -22.22
C ALA A 280 -20.92 15.05 -21.49
N LYS A 281 -21.09 14.81 -20.19
CA LYS A 281 -22.10 15.52 -19.37
C LYS A 281 -21.78 16.99 -19.15
N SER A 282 -20.49 17.34 -19.12
CA SER A 282 -20.03 18.70 -18.85
C SER A 282 -19.78 19.52 -20.11
N TYR A 283 -19.36 18.87 -21.21
CA TYR A 283 -18.95 19.55 -22.44
C TYR A 283 -19.81 19.20 -23.66
N GLY A 284 -20.70 18.21 -23.55
CA GLY A 284 -21.50 17.71 -24.67
C GLY A 284 -20.76 16.66 -25.51
N ASN A 285 -21.52 15.85 -26.26
CA ASN A 285 -21.01 14.73 -27.05
C ASN A 285 -20.08 15.20 -28.18
N VAL A 286 -20.46 16.26 -28.90
CA VAL A 286 -19.71 16.79 -30.06
C VAL A 286 -18.30 17.25 -29.66
N ARG A 287 -18.21 18.00 -28.56
CA ARG A 287 -16.92 18.50 -28.06
C ARG A 287 -16.03 17.36 -27.58
N LEU A 288 -16.60 16.37 -26.91
CA LEU A 288 -15.86 15.18 -26.49
C LEU A 288 -15.32 14.40 -27.69
N ALA A 289 -16.13 14.20 -28.74
CA ALA A 289 -15.69 13.52 -29.96
C ALA A 289 -14.50 14.24 -30.62
N ASN A 290 -14.58 15.56 -30.79
CA ASN A 290 -13.48 16.37 -31.33
C ASN A 290 -12.22 16.30 -30.45
N ALA A 291 -12.38 16.30 -29.13
CA ALA A 291 -11.25 16.17 -28.21
C ALA A 291 -10.60 14.78 -28.28
N CYS A 292 -11.40 13.72 -28.44
CA CYS A 292 -10.92 12.37 -28.67
C CYS A 292 -10.21 12.23 -30.02
N ARG A 293 -10.72 12.84 -31.09
CA ARG A 293 -10.06 12.89 -32.41
C ARG A 293 -8.65 13.46 -32.32
N ARG A 294 -8.51 14.62 -31.68
CA ARG A 294 -7.19 15.22 -31.42
C ARG A 294 -6.29 14.33 -30.55
N ALA A 295 -6.85 13.64 -29.55
CA ALA A 295 -6.07 12.73 -28.73
C ALA A 295 -5.54 11.52 -29.52
N ILE A 296 -6.27 11.07 -30.55
CA ILE A 296 -5.84 10.03 -31.49
C ILE A 296 -4.70 10.54 -32.38
N GLU A 297 -4.79 11.76 -32.92
CA GLU A 297 -3.70 12.39 -33.71
C GLU A 297 -2.37 12.45 -32.94
N TYR A 298 -2.42 12.70 -31.63
CA TYR A 298 -1.24 12.74 -30.76
C TYR A 298 -0.86 11.39 -30.15
N GLU A 299 -1.58 10.30 -30.46
CA GLU A 299 -1.42 8.95 -29.89
C GLU A 299 -1.37 8.94 -28.34
N ARG A 300 -2.12 9.83 -27.68
CA ARG A 300 -2.08 10.02 -26.22
C ARG A 300 -3.45 9.87 -25.57
N TYR A 301 -3.68 8.66 -25.07
CA TYR A 301 -4.96 8.23 -24.50
C TYR A 301 -4.99 8.38 -22.98
N SER A 302 -5.30 9.58 -22.48
CA SER A 302 -5.48 9.78 -21.02
C SER A 302 -6.60 10.78 -20.71
N TYR A 303 -7.27 10.55 -19.58
CA TYR A 303 -8.29 11.48 -19.06
C TYR A 303 -7.76 12.92 -18.91
N ARG A 304 -6.51 13.09 -18.43
CA ARG A 304 -5.91 14.42 -18.24
C ARG A 304 -5.71 15.15 -19.55
N MET A 305 -5.27 14.44 -20.60
CA MET A 305 -5.08 15.03 -21.93
C MET A 305 -6.40 15.49 -22.52
N ILE A 306 -7.41 14.62 -22.55
CA ILE A 306 -8.74 14.95 -23.12
C ILE A 306 -9.38 16.11 -22.35
N LYS A 307 -9.29 16.09 -21.02
CA LYS A 307 -9.77 17.21 -20.20
C LYS A 307 -9.04 18.51 -20.53
N ASN A 308 -7.73 18.48 -20.75
CA ASN A 308 -6.93 19.65 -21.12
C ASN A 308 -7.33 20.21 -22.49
N ILE A 309 -7.53 19.33 -23.49
CA ILE A 309 -8.01 19.72 -24.83
C ILE A 309 -9.33 20.47 -24.74
N LEU A 310 -10.30 19.93 -23.98
CA LEU A 310 -11.62 20.53 -23.77
C LEU A 310 -11.54 21.85 -22.98
N GLN A 311 -10.71 21.93 -21.93
CA GLN A 311 -10.56 23.13 -21.11
C GLN A 311 -9.94 24.29 -21.89
N ASN A 312 -9.01 23.99 -22.80
CA ASN A 312 -8.31 24.99 -23.62
C ASN A 312 -8.99 25.24 -24.97
N ASN A 313 -10.21 24.71 -25.18
CA ASN A 313 -10.99 24.86 -26.42
C ASN A 313 -10.24 24.41 -27.69
N MET A 314 -9.27 23.51 -27.54
CA MET A 314 -8.50 22.99 -28.67
C MET A 314 -9.35 22.09 -29.56
N ASP A 315 -10.45 21.56 -29.03
CA ASP A 315 -11.48 20.79 -29.73
C ASP A 315 -12.34 21.63 -30.70
N MET A 316 -12.29 22.96 -30.59
CA MET A 316 -13.06 23.90 -31.43
C MET A 316 -12.20 24.61 -32.49
N ARG A 317 -10.90 24.30 -32.54
CA ARG A 317 -10.04 24.84 -33.60
C ARG A 317 -10.33 24.08 -34.89
N ILE A 318 -10.94 24.76 -35.85
CA ILE A 318 -10.99 24.33 -37.24
C ILE A 318 -9.55 24.27 -37.71
N GLU A 319 -9.11 23.12 -38.23
CA GLU A 319 -7.80 23.01 -38.88
C GLU A 319 -7.73 24.07 -39.98
N GLU A 320 -6.77 24.98 -39.89
CA GLU A 320 -6.47 25.80 -41.06
C GLU A 320 -6.02 24.85 -42.18
N PRO A 321 -6.55 24.99 -43.41
CA PRO A 321 -6.13 24.17 -44.53
C PRO A 321 -4.61 24.24 -44.62
N THR A 322 -3.98 23.08 -44.81
CA THR A 322 -2.53 23.02 -44.90
C THR A 322 -2.06 23.91 -46.05
N LEU A 323 -0.80 24.38 -46.00
CA LEU A 323 -0.21 25.17 -47.10
C LEU A 323 -0.33 24.47 -48.48
N PHE A 324 -0.53 23.15 -48.49
CA PHE A 324 -0.71 22.31 -49.68
C PHE A 324 -2.13 22.33 -50.25
N ASP A 325 -3.15 22.72 -49.47
CA ASP A 325 -4.55 22.80 -49.91
C ASP A 325 -4.92 24.17 -50.51
N ARG A 326 -3.99 25.14 -50.43
CA ARG A 326 -4.17 26.46 -51.03
C ARG A 326 -3.81 26.38 -52.51
N ALA A 327 -4.80 26.53 -53.39
CA ALA A 327 -4.55 26.71 -54.81
C ALA A 327 -3.60 27.89 -55.00
N VAL A 328 -2.44 27.65 -55.60
CA VAL A 328 -1.46 28.71 -55.88
C VAL A 328 -2.11 29.68 -56.87
N PRO A 329 -2.20 30.99 -56.55
CA PRO A 329 -2.74 31.95 -57.50
C PRO A 329 -1.90 31.94 -58.78
N LEU A 330 -2.57 31.83 -59.93
CA LEU A 330 -1.93 31.90 -61.24
C LEU A 330 -1.19 33.23 -61.37
N HIS A 331 0.14 33.16 -61.49
CA HIS A 331 1.02 34.30 -61.71
C HIS A 331 1.91 34.04 -62.93
N GLU A 332 2.15 35.05 -63.76
CA GLU A 332 2.99 34.98 -64.97
C GLU A 332 4.43 34.45 -64.75
N ASN A 333 4.89 34.38 -63.49
CA ASN A 333 6.23 33.92 -63.14
C ASN A 333 6.29 32.40 -62.89
N ILE A 334 5.15 31.72 -62.86
CA ILE A 334 5.07 30.26 -62.68
C ILE A 334 5.17 29.62 -64.07
N ARG A 335 6.38 29.20 -64.44
CA ARG A 335 6.66 28.55 -65.72
C ARG A 335 6.35 27.06 -65.62
N GLY A 336 5.47 26.59 -66.52
CA GLY A 336 5.05 25.20 -66.57
C GLY A 336 6.15 24.25 -67.06
N ARG A 337 5.87 22.95 -66.98
CA ARG A 337 6.76 21.85 -67.37
C ARG A 337 7.35 22.02 -68.78
N ASP A 338 6.62 22.66 -69.69
CA ASP A 338 6.99 22.87 -71.09
C ASP A 338 8.16 23.86 -71.28
N TYR A 339 8.45 24.71 -70.29
CA TYR A 339 9.58 25.65 -70.34
C TYR A 339 10.95 24.95 -70.25
N TYR A 340 11.02 23.79 -69.59
CA TYR A 340 12.27 23.05 -69.36
C TYR A 340 12.57 22.00 -70.45
N THR A 341 11.66 21.80 -71.41
CA THR A 341 11.83 20.82 -72.50
C THR A 341 12.51 21.39 -73.74
N GLN A 342 12.91 22.66 -73.76
CA GLN A 342 13.53 23.31 -74.93
C GLN A 342 15.06 23.51 -74.86
N GLU A 343 15.75 23.00 -73.82
CA GLU A 343 17.22 23.15 -73.66
C GLU A 343 18.00 21.83 -73.76
N GLU A 344 17.53 20.86 -74.55
CA GLU A 344 18.35 19.74 -75.03
C GLU A 344 18.11 19.52 -76.53
N ALA A 345 18.71 20.37 -77.37
CA ALA A 345 18.91 20.14 -78.80
C ALA A 345 20.26 20.72 -79.27
#